data_AF-X1SVC3-F1
#
_entry.id   AF-X1SVC3-F1
#
_cell.length_a   1.000
_cell.length_b   1.000
_cell.length_c   1.000
_cell.angle_alpha   90.00
_cell.angle_beta   90.00
_cell.angle_gamma   90.00
#
_symmetry.space_group_name_H-M   'P 1'
#
loop_
_entity.id
_entity.type
_entity.pdbx_description
1 polymer ?
#
loop_
_entity_poly.entity_id
_entity_poly.type
_entity_poly.pdbx_seq_one_letter_code
_entity_poly.pdbx_strand_id
1 'polypeptide(L)'
;MSFVAVIPQEDGSVLVRPQSPKNCTGRFSADGSRLDAGLVVQQTCDPEVVEAELLLPDVIVQVERRGSREWVETGRIVNGLRAVPLVPIVNRRRTSRIDGRSEITRSIRAYTDEAVRTLLGQSVNRDFYAYPQRWVTGVSADEFSQPGWVLSMASVWAVDKDDDGDTPNVGSFPVNSPTPYSDQMRLLAQLTAGEAAVPERYFGFI
;
A
#
# COMPACT_ATOMS: atom_id res chain seq x y z
N MET A 1 0.72 14.52 -7.35
CA MET A 1 1.15 15.92 -7.50
C MET A 1 1.12 16.54 -6.11
N SER A 2 2.24 17.03 -5.62
CA SER A 2 2.28 17.85 -4.41
C SER A 2 2.23 19.33 -4.80
N PHE A 3 2.00 20.22 -3.84
CA PHE A 3 1.94 21.65 -4.10
C PHE A 3 2.83 22.39 -3.11
N VAL A 4 3.29 23.57 -3.50
CA VAL A 4 3.98 24.50 -2.61
C VAL A 4 3.25 25.83 -2.69
N ALA A 5 2.71 26.28 -1.57
CA ALA A 5 2.12 27.61 -1.46
C ALA A 5 3.25 28.63 -1.24
N VAL A 6 3.19 29.72 -2.00
CA VAL A 6 4.17 30.82 -1.95
C VAL A 6 3.40 32.09 -1.66
N ILE A 7 3.46 32.56 -0.41
CA ILE A 7 2.65 33.66 0.09
C ILE A 7 3.57 34.83 0.45
N PRO A 8 3.46 35.98 -0.24
CA PRO A 8 4.23 37.17 0.14
C PRO A 8 3.71 37.74 1.46
N GLN A 9 4.62 38.20 2.30
CA GLN A 9 4.32 38.88 3.57
C GLN A 9 4.47 40.41 3.39
N GLU A 10 3.87 41.20 4.27
CA GLU A 10 3.91 42.67 4.21
C GLU A 10 5.32 43.25 4.44
N ASP A 11 6.18 42.53 5.16
CA ASP A 11 7.57 42.91 5.44
C ASP A 11 8.51 42.66 4.24
N GLY A 12 7.99 42.19 3.11
CA GLY A 12 8.76 41.83 1.92
C GLY A 12 9.37 40.43 1.97
N SER A 13 9.15 39.67 3.04
CA SER A 13 9.53 38.25 3.11
C SER A 13 8.52 37.37 2.36
N VAL A 14 8.90 36.11 2.11
CA VAL A 14 8.05 35.13 1.42
C VAL A 14 7.92 33.89 2.27
N LEU A 15 6.68 33.52 2.60
CA LEU A 15 6.36 32.27 3.26
C LEU A 15 6.19 31.16 2.23
N VAL A 16 7.03 30.13 2.31
CA VAL A 16 6.96 28.95 1.46
C VAL A 16 6.45 27.77 2.29
N ARG A 17 5.27 27.26 1.96
CA ARG A 17 4.61 26.18 2.71
C ARG A 17 4.34 24.98 1.80
N PRO A 18 4.91 23.79 2.08
CA PRO A 18 4.54 22.58 1.36
C PRO A 18 3.09 22.21 1.69
N GLN A 19 2.35 21.78 0.68
CA GLN A 19 0.97 21.33 0.79
C GLN A 19 0.83 19.89 0.32
N SER A 20 0.06 19.13 1.09
CA SER A 20 -0.17 17.72 0.79
C SER A 20 -1.13 17.58 -0.39
N PRO A 21 -0.92 16.62 -1.28
CA PRO A 21 -1.92 16.26 -2.30
C PRO A 21 -3.28 15.86 -1.71
N LYS A 22 -3.32 15.48 -0.42
CA LYS A 22 -4.56 15.06 0.25
C LYS A 22 -5.46 16.23 0.62
N ASN A 23 -4.89 17.41 0.78
CA ASN A 23 -5.58 18.57 1.31
C ASN A 23 -5.51 19.77 0.36
N CYS A 24 -4.79 19.65 -0.76
CA CYS A 24 -4.64 20.70 -1.74
C CYS A 24 -4.91 20.18 -3.15
N THR A 25 -5.60 20.98 -3.95
CA THR A 25 -5.84 20.74 -5.37
C THR A 25 -5.69 22.04 -6.15
N GLY A 26 -5.53 21.94 -7.46
CA GLY A 26 -5.40 23.09 -8.34
C GLY A 26 -6.05 22.81 -9.69
N ARG A 27 -6.52 23.88 -10.33
CA ARG A 27 -7.01 23.84 -11.71
C ARG A 27 -5.95 24.45 -12.62
N PHE A 28 -5.44 23.65 -13.54
CA PHE A 28 -4.53 24.13 -14.58
C PHE A 28 -5.25 25.03 -15.59
N SER A 29 -4.50 25.99 -16.13
CA SER A 29 -4.89 26.75 -17.31
C SER A 29 -5.05 25.85 -18.53
N ALA A 30 -5.75 26.36 -19.56
CA ALA A 30 -5.99 25.60 -20.79
C ALA A 30 -4.72 25.16 -21.52
N ASP A 31 -3.65 25.96 -21.44
CA ASP A 31 -2.31 25.62 -21.97
C ASP A 31 -1.49 24.73 -21.01
N GLY A 32 -2.00 24.49 -19.80
CA GLY A 32 -1.35 23.76 -18.73
C GLY A 32 -0.12 24.45 -18.14
N SER A 33 0.23 25.66 -18.55
CA SER A 33 1.49 26.29 -18.16
C SER A 33 1.47 26.79 -16.71
N ARG A 34 0.29 27.13 -16.20
CA ARG A 34 0.06 27.70 -14.85
C ARG A 34 -1.20 27.13 -14.19
N LEU A 35 -1.41 27.48 -12.93
CA LEU A 35 -2.70 27.28 -12.25
C LEU A 35 -3.57 28.52 -12.44
N ASP A 36 -4.85 28.31 -12.75
CA ASP A 36 -5.89 29.34 -12.78
C ASP A 36 -6.54 29.54 -11.41
N ALA A 37 -6.56 28.48 -10.58
CA ALA A 37 -7.02 28.51 -9.21
C ALA A 37 -6.36 27.39 -8.40
N GLY A 38 -6.17 27.63 -7.10
CA GLY A 38 -5.78 26.61 -6.12
C GLY A 38 -6.79 26.55 -4.99
N LEU A 39 -6.97 25.37 -4.41
CA LEU A 39 -7.77 25.18 -3.21
C LEU A 39 -6.93 24.42 -2.19
N VAL A 40 -6.82 24.97 -0.99
CA VAL A 40 -6.21 24.30 0.17
C VAL A 40 -7.32 24.12 1.20
N VAL A 41 -7.54 22.90 1.64
CA VAL A 41 -8.48 22.55 2.72
C VAL A 41 -7.66 22.12 3.93
N GLN A 42 -8.02 22.61 5.11
CA GLN A 42 -7.37 22.26 6.36
C GLN A 42 -8.42 21.86 7.38
N GLN A 43 -8.19 20.72 8.04
CA GLN A 43 -8.97 20.37 9.22
C GLN A 43 -8.45 21.17 10.39
N THR A 44 -9.35 21.67 11.21
CA THR A 44 -8.99 22.38 12.43
C THR A 44 -8.91 21.41 13.62
N CYS A 45 -8.61 21.92 14.80
CA CYS A 45 -8.68 21.13 16.03
C CYS A 45 -10.12 20.73 16.40
N ASP A 46 -11.12 21.46 15.88
CA ASP A 46 -12.52 21.09 15.97
C ASP A 46 -12.89 20.20 14.76
N PRO A 47 -13.25 18.93 14.97
CA PRO A 47 -13.58 18.01 13.88
C PRO A 47 -14.83 18.44 13.09
N GLU A 48 -15.68 19.30 13.65
CA GLU A 48 -16.83 19.85 12.93
C GLU A 48 -16.43 21.03 12.03
N VAL A 49 -15.26 21.64 12.24
CA VAL A 49 -14.84 22.83 11.51
C VAL A 49 -13.77 22.49 10.49
N VAL A 50 -14.08 22.79 9.23
CA VAL A 50 -13.14 22.68 8.10
C VAL A 50 -12.92 24.07 7.53
N GLU A 51 -11.66 24.46 7.43
CA GLU A 51 -11.24 25.70 6.80
C GLU A 51 -10.74 25.41 5.39
N ALA A 52 -10.92 26.36 4.48
CA ALA A 52 -10.30 26.30 3.17
C ALA A 52 -9.88 27.69 2.67
N GLU A 53 -8.82 27.71 1.87
CA GLU A 53 -8.28 28.87 1.20
C GLU A 53 -8.41 28.65 -0.30
N LEU A 54 -9.23 29.47 -0.97
CA LEU A 54 -9.31 29.54 -2.42
C LEU A 54 -8.29 30.57 -2.91
N LEU A 55 -7.25 30.08 -3.56
CA LEU A 55 -6.11 30.84 -4.05
C LEU A 55 -6.38 31.26 -5.51
N LEU A 56 -6.65 32.54 -5.74
CA LEU A 56 -6.85 33.13 -7.08
C LEU A 56 -5.71 34.11 -7.41
N PRO A 57 -5.54 34.48 -8.70
CA PRO A 57 -4.50 35.42 -9.11
C PRO A 57 -4.56 36.78 -8.40
N ASP A 58 -5.77 37.28 -8.14
CA ASP A 58 -5.97 38.64 -7.61
C ASP A 58 -6.35 38.66 -6.11
N VAL A 59 -6.89 37.55 -5.60
CA VAL A 59 -7.42 37.47 -4.23
C VAL A 59 -7.27 36.05 -3.67
N ILE A 60 -7.04 35.95 -2.37
CA ILE A 60 -7.15 34.72 -1.61
C ILE A 60 -8.43 34.83 -0.78
N VAL A 61 -9.37 33.91 -0.99
CA VAL A 61 -10.64 33.87 -0.26
C VAL A 61 -10.55 32.79 0.81
N GLN A 62 -10.75 33.18 2.06
CA GLN A 62 -10.79 32.27 3.19
C GLN A 62 -12.25 31.91 3.47
N VAL A 63 -12.52 30.61 3.55
CA VAL A 63 -13.85 30.07 3.79
C VAL A 63 -13.81 29.02 4.90
N GLU A 64 -14.90 28.91 5.65
CA GLU A 64 -15.06 27.94 6.71
C GLU A 64 -16.37 27.18 6.51
N ARG A 65 -16.40 25.91 6.87
CA ARG A 65 -17.60 25.10 6.95
C ARG A 65 -17.70 24.41 8.30
N ARG A 66 -18.84 24.57 8.97
CA ARG A 66 -19.17 23.88 10.22
C ARG A 66 -20.18 22.76 9.99
N GLY A 67 -19.81 21.52 10.29
CA GLY A 67 -20.63 20.33 10.10
C GLY A 67 -21.09 20.16 8.64
N SER A 68 -22.40 19.96 8.45
CA SER A 68 -23.05 19.82 7.14
C SER A 68 -23.54 21.14 6.53
N ARG A 69 -23.15 22.29 7.11
CA ARG A 69 -23.58 23.61 6.61
C ARG A 69 -22.88 23.99 5.31
N GLU A 70 -23.34 25.09 4.71
CA GLU A 70 -22.71 25.71 3.56
C GLU A 70 -21.34 26.33 3.93
N TRP A 71 -20.50 26.53 2.92
CA TRP A 71 -19.25 27.26 3.08
C TRP A 71 -19.55 28.74 3.27
N VAL A 72 -18.99 29.33 4.32
CA VAL A 72 -19.13 30.75 4.64
C VAL A 72 -17.78 31.43 4.44
N GLU A 73 -17.78 32.56 3.74
CA GLU A 73 -16.59 33.39 3.60
C GLU A 73 -16.25 34.06 4.94
N THR A 74 -15.04 33.82 5.43
CA THR A 74 -14.52 34.39 6.68
C THR A 74 -13.57 35.56 6.44
N GLY A 75 -12.97 35.64 5.25
CA GLY A 75 -12.05 36.73 4.91
C GLY A 75 -11.60 36.75 3.45
N ARG A 76 -11.00 37.89 3.06
CA ARG A 76 -10.33 38.08 1.76
C ARG A 76 -9.01 38.78 1.96
N ILE A 77 -7.98 38.26 1.31
CA ILE A 77 -6.64 38.84 1.28
C ILE A 77 -6.31 39.19 -0.17
N VAL A 78 -5.94 40.44 -0.44
CA VAL A 78 -5.54 40.86 -1.78
C VAL A 78 -4.23 40.17 -2.15
N ASN A 79 -4.17 39.54 -3.32
CA ASN A 79 -2.98 38.85 -3.78
C ASN A 79 -2.11 39.78 -4.63
N GLY A 80 -0.97 40.20 -4.09
CA GLY A 80 0.00 41.04 -4.80
C GLY A 80 0.75 40.36 -5.95
N LEU A 81 0.73 39.02 -6.03
CA LEU A 81 1.48 38.26 -7.05
C LEU A 81 0.85 38.33 -8.45
N ARG A 82 -0.44 38.67 -8.56
CA ARG A 82 -1.22 38.62 -9.82
C ARG A 82 -1.13 37.26 -10.53
N ALA A 83 -0.91 36.22 -9.73
CA ALA A 83 -0.78 34.83 -10.13
C ALA A 83 -1.19 33.95 -8.94
N VAL A 84 -1.66 32.74 -9.20
CA VAL A 84 -2.04 31.83 -8.12
C VAL A 84 -0.81 31.55 -7.23
N PRO A 85 -0.86 31.81 -5.92
CA PRO A 85 0.24 31.63 -4.96
C PRO A 85 0.49 30.14 -4.63
N LEU A 86 0.39 29.28 -5.64
CA LEU A 86 0.50 27.83 -5.52
C LEU A 86 1.25 27.28 -6.72
N VAL A 87 2.31 26.52 -6.44
CA VAL A 87 3.15 25.89 -7.47
C VAL A 87 2.96 24.38 -7.40
N PRO A 88 2.47 23.74 -8.48
CA PRO A 88 2.34 22.28 -8.52
C PRO A 88 3.70 21.63 -8.76
N ILE A 89 4.06 20.67 -7.91
CA ILE A 89 5.20 19.76 -8.11
C ILE A 89 4.67 18.49 -8.78
N VAL A 90 4.98 18.38 -10.08
CA VAL A 90 4.44 17.36 -10.96
C VAL A 90 5.52 16.34 -11.33
N ASN A 91 5.30 15.07 -10.97
CA ASN A 91 6.20 13.99 -11.35
C ASN A 91 5.98 13.57 -12.82
N ARG A 92 7.09 13.36 -13.55
CA ARG A 92 7.12 12.90 -14.96
C ARG A 92 6.07 13.55 -15.85
N ARG A 93 5.98 14.88 -15.81
CA ARG A 93 5.06 15.66 -16.65
C ARG A 93 5.34 15.41 -18.14
N ARG A 94 4.28 15.19 -18.92
CA ARG A 94 4.35 15.04 -20.39
C ARG A 94 3.30 15.92 -21.04
N THR A 95 3.47 16.28 -22.30
CA THR A 95 2.51 17.12 -23.04
C THR A 95 1.10 16.53 -23.06
N SER A 96 0.97 15.20 -23.14
CA SER A 96 -0.32 14.50 -23.11
C SER A 96 -0.94 14.34 -21.71
N ARG A 97 -0.18 14.64 -20.64
CA ARG A 97 -0.63 14.52 -19.24
C ARG A 97 -0.04 15.63 -18.40
N ILE A 98 -0.79 16.73 -18.33
CA ILE A 98 -0.43 17.94 -17.59
C ILE A 98 -0.30 17.65 -16.09
N ASP A 99 -1.14 16.74 -15.56
CA ASP A 99 -1.13 16.38 -14.14
C ASP A 99 0.00 15.43 -13.72
N GLY A 100 0.80 14.97 -14.69
CA GLY A 100 1.92 14.06 -14.47
C GLY A 100 1.53 12.60 -14.30
N ARG A 101 2.45 11.81 -13.73
CA ARG A 101 2.28 10.39 -13.43
C ARG A 101 2.92 10.06 -12.09
N SER A 102 2.29 9.17 -11.34
CA SER A 102 2.88 8.60 -10.13
C SER A 102 4.20 7.87 -10.45
N GLU A 103 5.17 7.94 -9.54
CA GLU A 103 6.35 7.08 -9.55
C GLU A 103 5.98 5.62 -9.26
N ILE A 104 4.92 5.41 -8.48
CA ILE A 104 4.33 4.09 -8.25
C ILE A 104 3.53 3.73 -9.52
N THR A 105 4.17 3.00 -10.42
CA THR A 105 3.59 2.53 -11.67
C THR A 105 2.59 1.39 -11.43
N ARG A 106 1.80 1.06 -12.47
CA ARG A 106 0.91 -0.13 -12.40
C ARG A 106 1.70 -1.43 -12.24
N SER A 107 2.89 -1.51 -12.83
CA SER A 107 3.80 -2.63 -12.71
C SER A 107 4.26 -2.80 -11.26
N ILE A 108 4.75 -1.72 -10.63
CA ILE A 108 5.16 -1.74 -9.21
C ILE A 108 4.02 -2.21 -8.31
N ARG A 109 2.80 -1.71 -8.53
CA ARG A 109 1.61 -2.16 -7.79
C ARG A 109 1.35 -3.65 -7.99
N ALA A 110 1.37 -4.13 -9.23
CA ALA A 110 1.16 -5.54 -9.53
C ALA A 110 2.20 -6.45 -8.88
N TYR A 111 3.49 -6.07 -8.92
CA TYR A 111 4.56 -6.81 -8.26
C TYR A 111 4.43 -6.79 -6.74
N THR A 112 4.03 -5.65 -6.16
CA THR A 112 3.78 -5.56 -4.71
C THR A 112 2.58 -6.43 -4.31
N ASP A 113 1.48 -6.39 -5.06
CA ASP A 113 0.31 -7.24 -4.80
C ASP A 113 0.68 -8.73 -4.89
N GLU A 114 1.52 -9.10 -5.86
CA GLU A 114 2.00 -10.47 -6.01
C GLU A 114 2.98 -10.89 -4.91
N ALA A 115 3.82 -9.96 -4.43
CA ALA A 115 4.70 -10.21 -3.30
C ALA A 115 3.88 -10.48 -2.03
N VAL A 116 2.80 -9.72 -1.80
CA VAL A 116 1.87 -9.96 -0.68
C VAL A 116 1.23 -11.35 -0.80
N ARG A 117 0.78 -11.77 -2.00
CA ARG A 117 0.25 -13.12 -2.21
C ARG A 117 1.30 -14.21 -1.99
N THR A 118 2.53 -13.99 -2.43
CA THR A 118 3.66 -14.91 -2.26
C THR A 118 3.96 -15.12 -0.77
N LEU A 119 4.03 -14.05 0.01
CA LEU A 119 4.24 -14.11 1.47
C LEU A 119 3.08 -14.79 2.20
N LEU A 120 1.84 -14.56 1.76
CA LEU A 120 0.68 -15.26 2.28
C LEU A 120 0.76 -16.77 1.98
N GLY A 121 1.07 -17.13 0.73
CA GLY A 121 1.26 -18.52 0.31
C GLY A 121 2.38 -19.21 1.09
N GLN A 122 3.49 -18.52 1.34
CA GLN A 122 4.59 -19.00 2.17
C GLN A 122 4.15 -19.23 3.62
N SER A 123 3.34 -18.33 4.18
CA SER A 123 2.81 -18.48 5.54
C SER A 123 1.90 -19.70 5.65
N VAL A 124 1.02 -19.91 4.67
CA VAL A 124 0.17 -21.10 4.60
C VAL A 124 1.01 -22.38 4.45
N ASN A 125 1.99 -22.39 3.54
CA ASN A 125 2.88 -23.53 3.35
C ASN A 125 3.67 -23.88 4.63
N ARG A 126 4.16 -22.86 5.35
CA ARG A 126 4.80 -23.04 6.66
C ARG A 126 3.87 -23.71 7.66
N ASP A 127 2.61 -23.30 7.70
CA ASP A 127 1.64 -23.88 8.64
C ASP A 127 1.36 -25.36 8.30
N PHE A 128 1.25 -25.73 7.01
CA PHE A 128 1.18 -27.14 6.60
C PHE A 128 2.45 -27.92 6.94
N TYR A 129 3.63 -27.30 6.79
CA TYR A 129 4.91 -27.93 7.17
C TYR A 129 5.00 -28.21 8.68
N ALA A 130 4.42 -27.34 9.51
CA ALA A 130 4.39 -27.53 10.95
C ALA A 130 3.58 -28.77 11.40
N TYR A 131 2.66 -29.26 10.54
CA TYR A 131 1.82 -30.43 10.80
C TYR A 131 2.06 -31.52 9.75
N PRO A 132 3.05 -32.42 9.96
CA PRO A 132 3.37 -33.46 8.99
C PRO A 132 2.20 -34.42 8.79
N GLN A 133 1.68 -34.50 7.57
CA GLN A 133 0.65 -35.47 7.20
C GLN A 133 1.27 -36.86 7.04
N ARG A 134 0.79 -37.81 7.84
CA ARG A 134 1.22 -39.21 7.80
C ARG A 134 0.06 -40.08 7.34
N TRP A 135 0.40 -41.18 6.67
CA TRP A 135 -0.54 -42.22 6.30
C TRP A 135 -0.03 -43.56 6.82
N VAL A 136 -0.97 -44.45 7.12
CA VAL A 136 -0.69 -45.82 7.56
C VAL A 136 -1.56 -46.76 6.73
N THR A 137 -0.97 -47.82 6.20
CA THR A 137 -1.70 -48.90 5.51
C THR A 137 -1.52 -50.22 6.25
N GLY A 138 -2.55 -51.07 6.25
CA GLY A 138 -2.53 -52.38 6.92
C GLY A 138 -3.07 -52.34 8.36
N VAL A 139 -4.07 -51.50 8.63
CA VAL A 139 -4.66 -51.34 9.97
C VAL A 139 -6.18 -51.46 9.88
N SER A 140 -6.80 -52.12 10.87
CA SER A 140 -8.25 -52.33 10.93
C SER A 140 -9.01 -51.01 11.17
N ALA A 141 -10.22 -50.87 10.62
CA ALA A 141 -11.00 -49.63 10.74
C ALA A 141 -11.43 -49.32 12.19
N ASP A 142 -11.48 -50.34 13.06
CA ASP A 142 -11.88 -50.21 14.47
C ASP A 142 -10.83 -49.47 15.32
N GLU A 143 -9.56 -49.48 14.90
CA GLU A 143 -8.46 -48.75 15.57
C GLU A 143 -8.51 -47.23 15.35
N PHE A 144 -9.29 -46.76 14.36
CA PHE A 144 -9.48 -45.33 14.07
C PHE A 144 -10.66 -44.70 14.85
N SER A 145 -11.20 -45.39 15.86
CA SER A 145 -12.31 -44.88 16.70
C SER A 145 -11.96 -43.71 17.62
N GLN A 146 -10.70 -43.29 17.68
CA GLN A 146 -10.19 -42.14 18.44
C GLN A 146 -10.31 -40.81 17.67
N PRO A 147 -10.38 -39.64 18.34
CA PRO A 147 -10.37 -38.34 17.67
C PRO A 147 -9.10 -38.14 16.82
N GLY A 148 -9.23 -37.59 15.60
CA GLY A 148 -8.11 -37.46 14.64
C GLY A 148 -6.85 -36.76 15.16
N TRP A 149 -6.94 -35.91 16.19
CA TRP A 149 -5.78 -35.28 16.83
C TRP A 149 -5.01 -36.22 17.77
N VAL A 150 -5.71 -37.14 18.46
CA VAL A 150 -5.10 -38.23 19.25
C VAL A 150 -4.35 -39.15 18.29
N LEU A 151 -4.94 -39.42 17.12
CA LEU A 151 -4.32 -40.24 16.11
C LEU A 151 -3.07 -39.57 15.48
N SER A 152 -3.05 -38.24 15.38
CA SER A 152 -1.91 -37.49 14.82
C SER A 152 -0.69 -37.49 15.76
N MET A 153 -0.89 -37.58 17.08
CA MET A 153 0.19 -37.56 18.08
C MET A 153 0.59 -38.96 18.58
N ALA A 154 -0.33 -39.92 18.65
CA ALA A 154 -0.12 -41.21 19.34
C ALA A 154 -0.01 -42.45 18.44
N SER A 155 -0.61 -42.48 17.24
CA SER A 155 -0.81 -43.76 16.52
C SER A 155 0.41 -44.37 15.87
N VAL A 156 1.51 -43.64 15.68
CA VAL A 156 2.67 -44.21 14.95
C VAL A 156 3.46 -45.20 15.83
N TRP A 157 3.24 -45.22 17.15
CA TRP A 157 3.98 -46.06 18.08
C TRP A 157 3.19 -47.27 18.62
N ALA A 158 1.91 -47.41 18.27
CA ALA A 158 1.01 -48.37 18.90
C ALA A 158 0.21 -49.24 17.89
N VAL A 159 0.68 -49.37 16.64
CA VAL A 159 0.11 -50.36 15.73
C VAL A 159 0.87 -51.67 15.96
N ASP A 160 0.24 -52.59 16.68
CA ASP A 160 0.75 -53.96 16.83
C ASP A 160 0.50 -54.74 15.53
N LYS A 161 1.30 -55.78 15.29
CA LYS A 161 1.13 -56.66 14.11
C LYS A 161 -0.27 -57.31 14.12
N ASP A 162 -0.86 -57.48 12.94
CA ASP A 162 -2.02 -58.35 12.81
C ASP A 162 -1.64 -59.84 13.06
N ASP A 163 -2.65 -60.66 13.32
CA ASP A 163 -2.50 -62.10 13.58
C ASP A 163 -1.98 -62.89 12.34
N ASP A 164 -1.93 -62.27 11.15
CA ASP A 164 -1.46 -62.85 9.89
C ASP A 164 0.01 -62.49 9.55
N GLY A 165 0.63 -61.62 10.35
CA GLY A 165 2.06 -61.29 10.28
C GLY A 165 2.42 -60.17 9.29
N ASP A 166 1.45 -59.45 8.74
CA ASP A 166 1.71 -58.33 7.85
C ASP A 166 2.07 -57.08 8.65
N THR A 167 3.17 -56.41 8.24
CA THR A 167 3.70 -55.26 8.98
C THR A 167 3.08 -53.96 8.45
N PRO A 168 2.49 -53.11 9.31
CA PRO A 168 1.90 -51.86 8.88
C PRO A 168 2.95 -50.93 8.27
N ASN A 169 2.67 -50.42 7.07
CA ASN A 169 3.56 -49.47 6.38
C ASN A 169 3.15 -48.05 6.74
N VAL A 170 4.08 -47.30 7.35
CA VAL A 170 3.90 -45.90 7.73
C VAL A 170 4.73 -45.04 6.80
N GLY A 171 4.07 -44.11 6.12
CA GLY A 171 4.71 -43.12 5.26
C GLY A 171 4.29 -41.70 5.61
N SER A 172 5.10 -40.73 5.18
CA SER A 172 4.70 -39.32 5.14
C SER A 172 4.51 -38.90 3.69
N PHE A 173 3.58 -37.97 3.45
CA PHE A 173 3.53 -37.34 2.13
C PHE A 173 4.80 -36.50 1.92
N PRO A 174 5.39 -36.50 0.71
CA PRO A 174 6.54 -35.67 0.41
C PRO A 174 6.15 -34.20 0.57
N VAL A 175 6.86 -33.49 1.44
CA VAL A 175 6.59 -32.08 1.70
C VAL A 175 7.44 -31.23 0.77
N ASN A 176 6.81 -30.30 0.06
CA ASN A 176 7.51 -29.37 -0.82
C ASN A 176 8.27 -28.33 0.02
N SER A 177 9.53 -28.06 -0.37
CA SER A 177 10.34 -27.02 0.26
C SER A 177 9.71 -25.64 0.10
N PRO A 178 9.84 -24.72 1.08
CA PRO A 178 9.42 -23.33 0.93
C PRO A 178 10.35 -22.48 0.03
N THR A 179 11.48 -23.02 -0.44
CA THR A 179 12.47 -22.31 -1.31
C THR A 179 11.86 -21.59 -2.53
N PRO A 180 10.87 -22.13 -3.26
CA PRO A 180 10.28 -21.44 -4.41
C PRO A 180 9.66 -20.07 -4.06
N TYR A 181 9.14 -19.90 -2.84
CA TYR A 181 8.58 -18.62 -2.39
C TYR A 181 9.66 -17.56 -2.21
N SER A 182 10.82 -17.92 -1.65
CA SER A 182 11.95 -17.00 -1.52
C SER A 182 12.53 -16.61 -2.88
N ASP A 183 12.60 -17.54 -3.83
CA ASP A 183 13.07 -17.26 -5.18
C ASP A 183 12.10 -16.33 -5.93
N GLN A 184 10.79 -16.57 -5.79
CA GLN A 184 9.76 -15.69 -6.34
C GLN A 184 9.84 -14.28 -5.72
N MET A 185 10.07 -14.15 -4.41
CA MET A 185 10.26 -12.86 -3.76
C MET A 185 11.49 -12.11 -4.29
N ARG A 186 12.61 -12.80 -4.51
CA ARG A 186 13.80 -12.20 -5.12
C ARG A 186 13.53 -11.72 -6.55
N LEU A 187 12.84 -12.52 -7.37
CA LEU A 187 12.43 -12.11 -8.71
C LEU A 187 11.54 -10.87 -8.70
N LEU A 188 10.54 -10.81 -7.80
CA LEU A 188 9.64 -9.66 -7.67
C LEU A 188 10.39 -8.40 -7.22
N ALA A 189 11.39 -8.53 -6.34
CA ALA A 189 12.25 -7.43 -5.95
C ALA A 189 13.07 -6.90 -7.13
N GLN A 190 13.62 -7.78 -7.97
CA GLN A 190 14.35 -7.40 -9.19
C GLN A 190 13.47 -6.67 -10.20
N LEU A 191 12.26 -7.17 -10.44
CA LEU A 191 11.29 -6.53 -11.33
C LEU A 191 10.89 -5.14 -10.81
N THR A 192 10.68 -5.02 -9.50
CA THR A 192 10.34 -3.74 -8.86
C THR A 192 11.51 -2.76 -8.92
N ALA A 193 12.74 -3.23 -8.68
CA ALA A 193 13.97 -2.45 -8.79
C ALA A 193 14.19 -1.90 -10.21
N GLY A 194 13.95 -2.74 -11.23
CA GLY A 194 14.01 -2.33 -12.63
C GLY A 194 13.00 -1.23 -12.98
N GLU A 195 11.76 -1.35 -12.51
CA GLU A 195 10.72 -0.32 -12.73
C GLU A 195 10.97 0.98 -11.95
N ALA A 196 11.45 0.88 -10.71
CA ALA A 196 11.70 2.01 -9.84
C ALA A 196 13.05 2.72 -10.13
N ALA A 197 13.89 2.13 -10.99
CA ALA A 197 15.26 2.61 -11.27
C ALA A 197 16.11 2.77 -10.00
N VAL A 198 15.95 1.85 -9.04
CA VAL A 198 16.75 1.79 -7.80
C VAL A 198 17.46 0.44 -7.70
N PRO A 199 18.59 0.34 -6.98
CA PRO A 199 19.25 -0.94 -6.77
C PRO A 199 18.36 -1.94 -6.02
N GLU A 200 18.38 -3.21 -6.42
CA GLU A 200 17.65 -4.31 -5.76
C GLU A 200 17.94 -4.40 -4.25
N ARG A 201 19.19 -4.09 -3.87
CA ARG A 201 19.67 -4.14 -2.47
C ARG A 201 18.84 -3.26 -1.53
N TYR A 202 18.17 -2.23 -2.04
CA TYR A 202 17.33 -1.33 -1.24
C TYR A 202 16.06 -2.02 -0.74
N PHE A 203 15.68 -3.15 -1.35
CA PHE A 203 14.57 -3.99 -0.92
C PHE A 203 14.97 -5.05 0.12
N GLY A 204 16.23 -5.07 0.57
CA GLY A 204 16.69 -5.91 1.69
C GLY A 204 17.07 -7.34 1.33
N PHE A 205 17.11 -7.70 0.04
CA PHE A 205 17.63 -8.98 -0.42
C PHE A 205 19.16 -8.89 -0.61
N ILE A 206 19.90 -9.76 0.10
CA ILE A 206 21.33 -10.02 -0.11
C ILE A 206 21.47 -11.34 -0.89
#